data_AF-A0A9Q0T7T9-F1
#
_entry.id   AF-A0A9Q0T7T9-F1
#
_cell.length_a   1.000
_cell.length_b   1.000
_cell.length_c   1.000
_cell.angle_alpha   90.00
_cell.angle_beta   90.00
_cell.angle_gamma   90.00
#
_symmetry.space_group_name_H-M   'P 1'
#
loop_
_entity.id
_entity.type
_entity.pdbx_description
1 polymer ?
#
loop_
_entity_poly.entity_id
_entity_poly.type
_entity_poly.pdbx_seq_one_letter_code
_entity_poly.pdbx_strand_id
1 'polypeptide(L)'
;MVTEERDGLKNVVNELKRPKNDQGGDEAASGVLLQELESSLAQKEFCIKELESNLHAQKEVSSRQLEEIRTLNDMLNNEARRIKSLERESDRLRAEISLLESKLGHGDFSAANTKVLRMVNTLAVDNEAKQTIEALRTELQKTKEKLQAVEELKCQSGDAGKLLDSYISGKITQLKEQIATLEKHTRLFLLIESSDFRRACCELFGYKIVMDEHQRSNGIPVTRFTLQSVYAQSDDEKLEFEYESGSTNILANEYTSQPDISRQVDIFIRKMNSIPAFTANLSVESFNRRTLS
;
A
#
# COMPACT_ATOMS: atom_id res chain seq x y z
N MET A 1 -5.88 48.84 55.28
CA MET A 1 -6.95 49.69 54.72
C MET A 1 -8.18 49.79 55.63
N VAL A 2 -9.06 48.78 55.77
CA VAL A 2 -10.31 48.93 56.55
C VAL A 2 -10.08 49.21 58.05
N THR A 3 -9.03 48.62 58.62
CA THR A 3 -8.64 48.81 60.03
C THR A 3 -8.09 50.20 60.31
N GLU A 4 -7.30 50.74 59.38
CA GLU A 4 -6.67 52.07 59.47
C GLU A 4 -7.72 53.19 59.32
N GLU A 5 -8.70 53.02 58.43
CA GLU A 5 -9.81 53.98 58.29
C GLU A 5 -10.72 53.99 59.53
N ARG A 6 -11.01 52.80 60.08
CA ARG A 6 -11.78 52.67 61.32
C ARG A 6 -11.07 53.34 62.50
N ASP A 7 -9.75 53.18 62.60
CA ASP A 7 -8.97 53.77 63.68
C ASP A 7 -8.82 55.30 63.49
N GLY A 8 -8.74 55.78 62.24
CA GLY A 8 -8.81 57.21 61.89
C GLY A 8 -10.16 57.85 62.24
N LEU A 9 -11.27 57.22 61.86
CA LEU A 9 -12.63 57.66 62.20
C LEU A 9 -12.87 57.68 63.71
N LYS A 10 -12.33 56.71 64.45
CA LYS A 10 -12.42 56.65 65.91
C LYS A 10 -11.70 57.83 66.57
N ASN A 11 -10.55 58.24 66.03
CA ASN A 11 -9.82 59.41 66.52
C ASN A 11 -10.58 60.71 66.26
N VAL A 12 -11.17 60.88 65.07
CA VAL A 12 -11.99 62.05 64.73
C VAL A 12 -13.25 62.16 65.60
N VAL A 13 -13.91 61.03 65.91
CA VAL A 13 -15.06 60.99 66.82
C VAL A 13 -14.67 61.32 68.26
N ASN A 14 -13.45 60.97 68.68
CA ASN A 14 -12.94 61.30 70.00
C ASN A 14 -12.60 62.80 70.13
N GLU A 15 -12.07 63.42 69.08
CA GLU A 15 -11.85 64.88 69.00
C GLU A 15 -13.17 65.65 69.10
N LEU A 16 -14.24 65.18 68.43
CA LEU A 16 -15.56 65.83 68.44
C LEU A 16 -16.31 65.71 69.79
N LYS A 17 -15.93 64.75 70.65
CA LYS A 17 -16.59 64.46 71.95
C LYS A 17 -15.97 65.19 73.15
N ARG A 18 -14.89 65.98 72.96
CA ARG A 18 -14.26 66.74 74.06
C ARG A 18 -15.21 67.87 74.53
N PRO A 19 -15.43 68.04 75.85
CA PRO A 19 -16.37 69.06 76.35
C PRO A 19 -15.87 70.48 76.09
N LYS A 20 -16.76 71.34 75.57
CA LYS A 20 -16.53 72.75 75.26
C LYS A 20 -16.18 73.52 76.54
N ASN A 21 -14.92 73.91 76.69
CA ASN A 21 -14.50 74.98 77.58
C ASN A 21 -13.89 76.11 76.75
N ASP A 22 -14.33 77.33 77.09
CA ASP A 22 -14.08 78.64 76.47
C ASP A 22 -12.85 78.81 75.55
N GLN A 23 -13.11 79.42 74.38
CA GLN A 23 -12.45 80.61 73.81
C GLN A 23 -12.21 80.52 72.28
N GLY A 24 -13.18 80.99 71.49
CA GLY A 24 -13.04 81.73 70.22
C GLY A 24 -12.30 81.15 68.99
N GLY A 25 -11.54 80.06 69.11
CA GLY A 25 -10.72 79.50 68.02
C GLY A 25 -11.20 78.17 67.43
N ASP A 26 -12.21 77.54 68.05
CA ASP A 26 -12.55 76.13 67.84
C ASP A 26 -13.57 75.89 66.71
N GLU A 27 -14.38 76.88 66.35
CA GLU A 27 -15.32 76.78 65.23
C GLU A 27 -14.62 76.74 63.86
N ALA A 28 -13.48 77.42 63.74
CA ALA A 28 -12.67 77.40 62.52
C ALA A 28 -11.98 76.04 62.32
N ALA A 29 -11.45 75.43 63.40
CA ALA A 29 -10.83 74.11 63.34
C ALA A 29 -11.85 72.99 63.08
N SER A 30 -13.03 73.07 63.71
CA SER A 30 -14.14 72.13 63.48
C SER A 30 -14.72 72.24 62.06
N GLY A 31 -14.79 73.45 61.49
CA GLY A 31 -15.24 73.68 60.11
C GLY A 31 -14.28 73.13 59.05
N VAL A 32 -12.96 73.26 59.26
CA VAL A 32 -11.94 72.70 58.34
C VAL A 32 -11.99 71.17 58.34
N LEU A 33 -12.12 70.54 59.51
CA LEU A 33 -12.27 69.08 59.63
C LEU A 33 -13.54 68.57 58.94
N LEU A 34 -14.66 69.29 59.09
CA LEU A 34 -15.92 68.96 58.41
C LEU A 34 -15.78 69.04 56.89
N GLN A 35 -15.11 70.08 56.40
CA GLN A 35 -14.88 70.28 54.96
C GLN A 35 -13.92 69.23 54.37
N GLU A 36 -12.91 68.80 55.12
CA GLU A 36 -12.03 67.69 54.72
C GLU A 36 -12.78 66.36 54.66
N LEU A 37 -13.65 66.08 55.64
CA LEU A 37 -14.51 64.90 55.64
C LEU A 37 -15.53 64.92 54.49
N GLU A 38 -16.14 66.06 54.21
CA GLU A 38 -17.06 66.24 53.08
C GLU A 38 -16.34 66.04 51.74
N SER A 39 -15.11 66.57 51.59
CA SER A 39 -14.30 66.39 50.39
C SER A 39 -13.87 64.93 50.21
N SER A 40 -13.46 64.27 51.30
CA SER A 40 -13.10 62.84 51.32
C SER A 40 -14.31 61.95 50.99
N LEU A 41 -15.48 62.26 51.54
CA LEU A 41 -16.73 61.57 51.23
C LEU A 41 -17.09 61.73 49.75
N ALA A 42 -17.06 62.96 49.23
CA ALA A 42 -17.33 63.23 47.81
C ALA A 42 -16.37 62.49 46.87
N GLN A 43 -15.08 62.41 47.24
CA GLN A 43 -14.08 61.67 46.46
C GLN A 43 -14.33 60.16 46.48
N LYS A 44 -14.69 59.59 47.64
CA LYS A 44 -15.05 58.17 47.74
C LYS A 44 -16.32 57.86 46.96
N GLU A 45 -17.31 58.74 46.99
CA GLU A 45 -18.58 58.57 46.28
C GLU A 45 -18.40 58.67 44.76
N PHE A 46 -17.48 59.52 44.30
CA PHE A 46 -17.04 59.54 42.90
C PHE A 46 -16.34 58.22 42.51
N CYS A 47 -15.40 57.75 43.33
CA CYS A 47 -14.68 56.49 43.10
C CYS A 47 -15.64 55.28 43.05
N ILE A 48 -16.64 55.22 43.95
CA ILE A 48 -17.68 54.18 43.94
C ILE A 48 -18.44 54.20 42.62
N LYS A 49 -18.89 55.37 42.15
CA LYS A 49 -19.63 55.50 40.88
C LYS A 49 -18.79 55.06 39.68
N GLU A 50 -17.50 55.38 39.66
CA GLU A 50 -16.58 54.94 38.60
C GLU A 50 -16.39 53.41 38.62
N LEU A 51 -16.20 52.83 39.80
CA LEU A 51 -16.10 51.37 39.96
C LEU A 51 -17.40 50.66 39.56
N GLU A 52 -18.57 51.20 39.90
CA GLU A 52 -19.87 50.67 39.50
C GLU A 52 -20.06 50.74 37.97
N SER A 53 -19.66 51.85 37.34
CA SER A 53 -19.70 52.01 35.87
C SER A 53 -18.78 51.00 35.17
N ASN A 54 -17.56 50.85 35.65
CA ASN A 54 -16.60 49.87 35.13
C ASN A 54 -17.09 48.43 35.31
N LEU A 55 -17.67 48.10 36.47
CA LEU A 55 -18.27 46.78 36.73
C LEU A 55 -19.43 46.49 35.77
N HIS A 56 -20.27 47.50 35.51
CA HIS A 56 -21.38 47.37 34.55
C HIS A 56 -20.86 47.11 33.13
N ALA A 57 -19.90 47.92 32.67
CA ALA A 57 -19.26 47.74 31.36
C ALA A 57 -18.63 46.34 31.23
N GLN A 58 -17.93 45.87 32.27
CA GLN A 58 -17.32 44.55 32.29
C GLN A 58 -18.36 43.41 32.23
N LYS A 59 -19.51 43.57 32.92
CA LYS A 59 -20.62 42.61 32.85
C LYS A 59 -21.21 42.52 31.44
N GLU A 60 -21.36 43.64 30.74
CA GLU A 60 -21.84 43.64 29.35
C GLU A 60 -20.86 42.96 28.39
N VAL A 61 -19.56 43.20 28.56
CA VAL A 61 -18.55 42.52 27.73
C VAL A 61 -18.56 41.02 28.00
N SER A 62 -18.62 40.62 29.27
CA SER A 62 -18.71 39.22 29.67
C SER A 62 -19.97 38.53 29.13
N SER A 63 -21.12 39.21 29.14
CA SER A 63 -22.36 38.66 28.59
C SER A 63 -22.29 38.48 27.07
N ARG A 64 -21.70 39.44 26.35
CA ARG A 64 -21.46 39.31 24.90
C ARG A 64 -20.53 38.13 24.58
N GLN A 65 -19.44 37.99 25.33
CA GLN A 65 -18.49 36.88 25.17
C GLN A 65 -19.15 35.53 25.44
N LEU A 66 -19.99 35.42 26.47
CA LEU A 66 -20.72 34.19 26.77
C LEU A 66 -21.67 33.79 25.64
N GLU A 67 -22.37 34.76 25.04
CA GLU A 67 -23.27 34.47 23.93
C GLU A 67 -22.50 34.08 22.67
N GLU A 68 -21.37 34.73 22.38
CA GLU A 68 -20.48 34.35 21.28
C GLU A 68 -19.96 32.90 21.47
N ILE A 69 -19.46 32.55 22.66
CA ILE A 69 -19.02 31.19 22.97
C ILE A 69 -20.15 30.18 22.78
N ARG A 70 -21.38 30.52 23.20
CA ARG A 70 -22.55 29.66 23.00
C ARG A 70 -22.82 29.43 21.51
N THR A 71 -22.85 30.49 20.70
CA THR A 71 -23.09 30.36 19.26
C THR A 71 -22.00 29.53 18.55
N LEU A 72 -20.73 29.75 18.90
CA LEU A 72 -19.61 28.98 18.36
C LEU A 72 -19.69 27.50 18.76
N ASN A 73 -20.10 27.21 19.99
CA ASN A 73 -20.28 25.83 20.45
C ASN A 73 -21.42 25.12 19.70
N ASP A 74 -22.53 25.82 19.43
CA ASP A 74 -23.63 25.27 18.63
C ASP A 74 -23.21 25.00 17.18
N MET A 75 -22.44 25.91 16.58
CA MET A 75 -21.84 25.69 15.25
C MET A 75 -20.89 24.48 15.26
N LEU A 76 -20.01 24.38 16.26
CA LEU A 76 -19.09 23.26 16.41
C LEU A 76 -19.83 21.93 16.53
N ASN A 77 -20.91 21.89 17.31
CA ASN A 77 -21.75 20.71 17.47
C ASN A 77 -22.46 20.33 16.16
N ASN A 78 -22.90 21.31 15.37
CA ASN A 78 -23.48 21.08 14.05
C ASN A 78 -22.46 20.48 13.07
N GLU A 79 -21.26 21.03 13.01
CA GLU A 79 -20.20 20.50 12.17
C GLU A 79 -19.76 19.10 12.60
N ALA A 80 -19.65 18.84 13.91
CA ALA A 80 -19.36 17.51 14.42
C ALA A 80 -20.43 16.47 14.01
N ARG A 81 -21.72 16.86 13.98
CA ARG A 81 -22.79 16.00 13.46
C ARG A 81 -22.69 15.77 11.95
N ARG A 82 -22.33 16.81 11.19
CA ARG A 82 -22.14 16.74 9.74
C ARG A 82 -20.98 15.82 9.37
N ILE A 83 -19.84 15.93 10.06
CA ILE A 83 -18.66 15.07 9.89
C ILE A 83 -19.05 13.60 10.11
N LYS A 84 -19.71 13.29 11.23
CA LYS A 84 -20.18 11.92 11.51
C LYS A 84 -21.14 11.38 10.45
N SER A 85 -21.94 12.23 9.82
CA SER A 85 -22.82 11.82 8.71
C SER A 85 -22.02 11.46 7.47
N LEU A 86 -21.04 12.30 7.11
CA LEU A 86 -20.18 12.08 5.95
C LEU A 86 -19.27 10.85 6.12
N GLU A 87 -18.78 10.59 7.34
CA GLU A 87 -18.00 9.39 7.63
C GLU A 87 -18.80 8.10 7.36
N ARG A 88 -20.07 8.06 7.80
CA ARG A 88 -20.97 6.91 7.53
C ARG A 88 -21.24 6.73 6.04
N GLU A 89 -21.41 7.83 5.31
CA GLU A 89 -21.60 7.79 3.86
C GLU A 89 -20.32 7.30 3.15
N SER A 90 -19.15 7.76 3.58
CA SER A 90 -17.86 7.28 3.08
C SER A 90 -17.69 5.78 3.31
N ASP A 91 -18.06 5.27 4.48
CA ASP A 91 -17.97 3.83 4.77
C ASP A 91 -18.96 3.02 3.92
N ARG A 92 -20.17 3.54 3.71
CA ARG A 92 -21.16 2.94 2.81
C ARG A 92 -20.65 2.88 1.37
N LEU A 93 -20.08 3.97 0.86
CA LEU A 93 -19.53 4.03 -0.50
C LEU A 93 -18.32 3.09 -0.65
N ARG A 94 -17.47 2.97 0.37
CA ARG A 94 -16.35 2.02 0.37
C ARG A 94 -16.84 0.58 0.26
N ALA A 95 -17.91 0.22 0.99
CA ALA A 95 -18.52 -1.10 0.90
C ALA A 95 -19.15 -1.37 -0.48
N GLU A 96 -19.78 -0.36 -1.09
CA GLU A 96 -20.36 -0.47 -2.44
C GLU A 96 -19.27 -0.67 -3.51
N ILE A 97 -18.16 0.07 -3.41
CA ILE A 97 -17.01 -0.10 -4.30
C ILE A 97 -16.46 -1.53 -4.20
N SER A 98 -16.22 -2.05 -2.98
CA SER A 98 -15.72 -3.42 -2.81
C SER A 98 -16.66 -4.48 -3.39
N LEU A 99 -17.98 -4.27 -3.28
CA LEU A 99 -18.97 -5.16 -3.89
C LEU A 99 -18.90 -5.11 -5.42
N LEU A 100 -18.82 -3.92 -6.00
CA LEU A 100 -18.73 -3.74 -7.46
C LEU A 100 -17.43 -4.28 -8.03
N GLU A 101 -16.30 -4.07 -7.35
CA GLU A 101 -14.99 -4.62 -7.72
C GLU A 101 -15.00 -6.14 -7.70
N SER A 102 -15.62 -6.75 -6.67
CA SER A 102 -15.80 -8.20 -6.61
C SER A 102 -16.60 -8.72 -7.80
N LYS A 103 -17.74 -8.09 -8.13
CA LYS A 103 -18.57 -8.44 -9.29
C LYS A 103 -17.80 -8.32 -10.61
N LEU A 104 -17.05 -7.23 -10.80
CA LEU A 104 -16.19 -7.04 -11.96
C LEU A 104 -15.11 -8.12 -12.08
N GLY A 105 -14.45 -8.47 -10.97
CA GLY A 105 -13.42 -9.50 -10.93
C GLY A 105 -13.92 -10.91 -11.29
N HIS A 106 -15.19 -11.20 -11.04
CA HIS A 106 -15.83 -12.48 -11.42
C HIS A 106 -16.43 -12.46 -12.83
N GLY A 107 -16.40 -11.31 -13.52
CA GLY A 107 -17.01 -11.15 -14.82
C GLY A 107 -18.54 -11.08 -14.78
N ASP A 108 -19.13 -10.65 -13.65
CA ASP A 108 -20.56 -10.37 -13.58
C ASP A 108 -20.90 -9.20 -14.52
N PHE A 109 -21.80 -9.45 -15.46
CA PHE A 109 -22.27 -8.43 -16.40
C PHE A 109 -23.79 -8.31 -16.36
N SER A 110 -24.29 -7.11 -16.63
CA SER A 110 -25.73 -6.90 -16.82
C SER A 110 -26.12 -7.34 -18.23
N ALA A 111 -26.92 -8.39 -18.34
CA ALA A 111 -27.43 -8.88 -19.62
C ALA A 111 -28.34 -7.86 -20.35
N ALA A 112 -28.85 -6.85 -19.64
CA ALA A 112 -29.66 -5.78 -20.23
C ALA A 112 -28.82 -4.79 -21.05
N ASN A 113 -27.59 -4.51 -20.62
CA ASN A 113 -26.73 -3.50 -21.24
C ASN A 113 -25.54 -4.11 -22.00
N THR A 114 -25.14 -5.33 -21.66
CA THR A 114 -23.93 -5.96 -22.19
C THR A 114 -24.27 -7.27 -22.89
N LYS A 115 -23.96 -7.36 -24.18
CA LYS A 115 -24.00 -8.62 -24.93
C LYS A 115 -22.60 -9.24 -24.93
N VAL A 116 -22.46 -10.40 -24.27
CA VAL A 116 -21.23 -11.18 -24.31
C VAL A 116 -21.31 -12.17 -25.47
N LEU A 117 -20.51 -11.93 -26.51
CA LEU A 117 -20.40 -12.81 -27.66
C LEU A 117 -19.21 -13.76 -27.45
N ARG A 118 -19.45 -15.07 -27.65
CA ARG A 118 -18.38 -16.06 -27.70
C ARG A 118 -18.37 -16.70 -29.08
N MET A 119 -17.18 -16.79 -29.67
CA MET A 119 -16.99 -17.44 -30.96
C MET A 119 -17.20 -18.95 -30.79
N VAL A 120 -18.28 -19.48 -31.36
CA VAL A 120 -18.68 -20.89 -31.22
C VAL A 120 -17.68 -21.86 -31.91
N ASN A 121 -16.79 -21.33 -32.75
CA ASN A 121 -15.85 -22.13 -33.53
C ASN A 121 -14.58 -22.58 -32.78
N THR A 122 -14.46 -22.30 -31.47
CA THR A 122 -13.33 -22.77 -30.64
C THR A 122 -13.59 -24.10 -29.93
N LEU A 123 -14.74 -24.75 -30.14
CA LEU A 123 -15.02 -26.11 -29.63
C LEU A 123 -14.32 -27.23 -30.41
N ALA A 124 -13.48 -26.92 -31.40
CA ALA A 124 -12.64 -27.92 -32.06
C ALA A 124 -11.78 -28.67 -31.03
N VAL A 125 -11.26 -27.97 -30.00
CA VAL A 125 -10.42 -28.61 -28.97
C VAL A 125 -11.21 -29.59 -28.09
N ASP A 126 -12.44 -29.26 -27.71
CA ASP A 126 -13.30 -30.16 -26.93
C ASP A 126 -13.80 -31.34 -27.77
N ASN A 127 -14.00 -31.15 -29.08
CA ASN A 127 -14.42 -32.20 -30.00
C ASN A 127 -13.24 -33.13 -30.36
N GLU A 128 -12.05 -32.58 -30.62
CA GLU A 128 -10.83 -33.32 -30.90
C GLU A 128 -10.37 -34.11 -29.67
N ALA A 129 -10.44 -33.52 -28.48
CA ALA A 129 -10.14 -34.24 -27.24
C ALA A 129 -11.14 -35.39 -27.02
N LYS A 130 -12.44 -35.17 -27.25
CA LYS A 130 -13.46 -36.24 -27.17
C LYS A 130 -13.23 -37.34 -28.20
N GLN A 131 -12.94 -36.99 -29.45
CA GLN A 131 -12.63 -37.94 -30.53
C GLN A 131 -11.35 -38.72 -30.23
N THR A 132 -10.33 -38.07 -29.69
CA THR A 132 -9.09 -38.72 -29.27
C THR A 132 -9.33 -39.68 -28.11
N ILE A 133 -10.14 -39.30 -27.13
CA ILE A 133 -10.54 -40.18 -26.02
C ILE A 133 -11.32 -41.39 -26.53
N GLU A 134 -12.24 -41.22 -27.48
CA GLU A 134 -12.96 -42.33 -28.09
C GLU A 134 -12.04 -43.24 -28.91
N ALA A 135 -11.16 -42.68 -29.74
CA ALA A 135 -10.16 -43.44 -30.49
C ALA A 135 -9.27 -44.26 -29.55
N LEU A 136 -8.72 -43.65 -28.50
CA LEU A 136 -7.92 -44.33 -27.48
C LEU A 136 -8.71 -45.43 -26.76
N ARG A 137 -9.99 -45.23 -26.45
CA ARG A 137 -10.85 -46.27 -25.87
C ARG A 137 -11.02 -47.48 -26.80
N THR A 138 -11.22 -47.24 -28.10
CA THR A 138 -11.34 -48.32 -29.09
C THR A 138 -10.02 -49.08 -29.28
N GLU A 139 -8.89 -48.39 -29.29
CA GLU A 139 -7.56 -49.02 -29.37
C GLU A 139 -7.23 -49.83 -28.12
N LEU A 140 -7.59 -49.33 -26.94
CA LEU A 140 -7.42 -50.04 -25.68
C LEU A 140 -8.26 -51.33 -25.66
N GLN A 141 -9.51 -51.25 -26.12
CA GLN A 141 -10.36 -52.44 -26.24
C GLN A 141 -9.79 -53.46 -27.22
N LYS A 142 -9.33 -53.01 -28.40
CA LYS A 142 -8.72 -53.87 -29.43
C LYS A 142 -7.41 -54.51 -28.96
N THR A 143 -6.59 -53.79 -28.21
CA THR A 143 -5.33 -54.32 -27.64
C THR A 143 -5.61 -55.31 -26.51
N LYS A 144 -6.65 -55.08 -25.71
CA LYS A 144 -7.10 -56.03 -24.69
C LYS A 144 -7.58 -57.36 -25.29
N GLU A 145 -8.36 -57.31 -26.37
CA GLU A 145 -8.81 -58.50 -27.11
C GLU A 145 -7.63 -59.27 -27.73
N LYS A 146 -6.65 -58.56 -28.32
CA LYS A 146 -5.43 -59.18 -28.84
C LYS A 146 -4.57 -59.80 -27.77
N LEU A 147 -4.44 -59.15 -26.61
CA LEU A 147 -3.68 -59.67 -25.47
C LEU A 147 -4.30 -60.97 -24.96
N GLN A 148 -5.64 -61.00 -24.84
CA GLN A 148 -6.37 -62.20 -24.46
C GLN A 148 -6.14 -63.35 -25.47
N ALA A 149 -6.21 -63.07 -26.77
CA ALA A 149 -5.90 -64.07 -27.82
C ALA A 149 -4.44 -64.57 -27.75
N VAL A 150 -3.49 -63.69 -27.43
CA VAL A 150 -2.07 -64.07 -27.25
C VAL A 150 -1.86 -64.90 -25.99
N GLU A 151 -2.55 -64.59 -24.89
CA GLU A 151 -2.53 -65.40 -23.66
C GLU A 151 -3.12 -66.79 -23.88
N GLU A 152 -4.20 -66.90 -24.64
CA GLU A 152 -4.80 -68.18 -25.07
C GLU A 152 -3.84 -69.00 -25.95
N LEU A 153 -3.11 -68.35 -26.87
CA LEU A 153 -2.10 -68.99 -27.71
C LEU A 153 -0.81 -69.35 -26.94
N LYS A 154 -0.44 -68.58 -25.91
CA LYS A 154 0.71 -68.83 -25.04
C LYS A 154 0.52 -70.10 -24.18
N CYS A 155 -0.72 -70.46 -23.87
CA CYS A 155 -1.04 -71.75 -23.26
C CYS A 155 -0.80 -72.97 -24.20
N GLN A 156 -0.54 -72.75 -25.50
CA GLN A 156 -0.47 -73.84 -26.49
C GLN A 156 0.90 -74.03 -27.17
N SER A 157 1.88 -73.14 -27.01
CA SER A 157 3.15 -73.25 -27.76
C SER A 157 4.36 -72.73 -26.98
N GLY A 158 5.23 -73.65 -26.57
CA GLY A 158 6.43 -73.39 -25.75
C GLY A 158 7.68 -72.94 -26.52
N ASP A 159 7.63 -72.72 -27.83
CA ASP A 159 8.84 -72.48 -28.65
C ASP A 159 8.83 -71.17 -29.48
N ALA A 160 7.89 -70.26 -29.21
CA ALA A 160 7.79 -68.96 -29.90
C ALA A 160 8.52 -67.80 -29.18
N GLY A 161 9.04 -68.01 -27.96
CA GLY A 161 9.59 -66.94 -27.12
C GLY A 161 10.90 -66.32 -27.63
N LYS A 162 11.81 -67.14 -28.19
CA LYS A 162 13.16 -66.67 -28.59
C LYS A 162 13.18 -65.79 -29.83
N LEU A 163 12.24 -65.99 -30.76
CA LEU A 163 12.12 -65.18 -31.98
C LEU A 163 11.41 -63.85 -31.69
N LEU A 164 10.48 -63.86 -30.73
CA LEU A 164 9.80 -62.66 -30.27
C LEU A 164 10.75 -61.74 -29.48
N ASP A 165 11.60 -62.32 -28.63
CA ASP A 165 12.59 -61.55 -27.85
C ASP A 165 13.63 -60.84 -28.71
N SER A 166 14.08 -61.46 -29.81
CA SER A 166 15.00 -60.81 -30.75
C SER A 166 14.33 -59.67 -31.52
N TYR A 167 13.08 -59.85 -31.93
CA TYR A 167 12.28 -58.80 -32.58
C TYR A 167 11.98 -57.63 -31.62
N ILE A 168 11.63 -57.93 -30.37
CA ILE A 168 11.40 -56.91 -29.32
C ILE A 168 12.69 -56.15 -29.03
N SER A 169 13.82 -56.84 -28.89
CA SER A 169 15.12 -56.20 -28.66
C SER A 169 15.54 -55.27 -29.81
N GLY A 170 15.35 -55.72 -31.06
CA GLY A 170 15.57 -54.88 -32.24
C GLY A 170 14.68 -53.64 -32.28
N LYS A 171 13.42 -53.77 -31.87
CA LYS A 171 12.48 -52.63 -31.83
C LYS A 171 12.78 -51.66 -30.70
N ILE A 172 13.26 -52.15 -29.54
CA ILE A 172 13.71 -51.33 -28.42
C ILE A 172 14.93 -50.50 -28.80
N THR A 173 15.91 -51.08 -29.51
CA THR A 173 17.10 -50.34 -29.96
C THR A 173 16.73 -49.26 -30.98
N GLN A 174 15.87 -49.59 -31.95
CA GLN A 174 15.35 -48.62 -32.92
C GLN A 174 14.59 -47.46 -32.26
N LEU A 175 13.71 -47.75 -31.29
CA LEU A 175 12.96 -46.74 -30.56
C LEU A 175 13.87 -45.86 -29.68
N LYS A 176 14.90 -46.44 -29.06
CA LYS A 176 15.90 -45.67 -28.29
C LYS A 176 16.66 -44.70 -29.19
N GLU A 177 17.01 -45.10 -30.41
CA GLU A 177 17.67 -44.23 -31.37
C GLU A 177 16.74 -43.10 -31.86
N GLN A 178 15.46 -43.42 -32.12
CA GLN A 178 14.45 -42.40 -32.44
C GLN A 178 14.25 -41.40 -31.31
N ILE A 179 14.15 -41.86 -30.06
CA ILE A 179 14.07 -40.99 -28.88
C ILE A 179 15.29 -40.08 -28.81
N ALA A 180 16.51 -40.61 -28.98
CA ALA A 180 17.73 -39.80 -28.96
C ALA A 180 17.75 -38.72 -30.06
N THR A 181 17.26 -39.03 -31.27
CA THR A 181 17.15 -38.04 -32.35
C THR A 181 16.10 -36.98 -32.07
N LEU A 182 14.93 -37.36 -31.54
CA LEU A 182 13.87 -36.44 -31.16
C LEU A 182 14.31 -35.53 -30.01
N GLU A 183 14.95 -36.07 -28.97
CA GLU A 183 15.51 -35.26 -27.88
C GLU A 183 16.54 -34.25 -28.39
N LYS A 184 17.40 -34.65 -29.34
CA LYS A 184 18.37 -33.74 -29.95
C LYS A 184 17.67 -32.59 -30.71
N HIS A 185 16.63 -32.90 -31.49
CA HIS A 185 15.85 -31.88 -32.19
C HIS A 185 15.11 -30.94 -31.24
N THR A 186 14.47 -31.48 -30.19
CA THR A 186 13.77 -30.67 -29.18
C THR A 186 14.73 -29.75 -28.43
N ARG A 187 15.91 -30.24 -28.04
CA ARG A 187 16.95 -29.40 -27.40
C ARG A 187 17.42 -28.27 -28.31
N LEU A 188 17.62 -28.53 -29.61
CA LEU A 188 18.02 -27.52 -30.57
C LEU A 188 16.91 -26.49 -30.81
N PHE A 189 15.66 -26.91 -30.92
CA PHE A 189 14.53 -26.02 -31.11
C PHE A 189 14.32 -25.08 -29.91
N LEU A 190 14.37 -25.62 -28.69
CA LEU A 190 14.32 -24.82 -27.45
C LEU A 190 15.46 -23.80 -27.38
N LEU A 191 16.67 -24.17 -27.82
CA LEU A 191 17.81 -23.26 -27.86
C LEU A 191 17.59 -22.12 -28.88
N ILE A 192 17.06 -22.44 -30.07
CA ILE A 192 16.80 -21.48 -31.15
C ILE A 192 15.70 -20.50 -30.75
N GLU A 193 14.51 -20.97 -30.34
CA GLU A 193 13.41 -20.10 -29.92
C GLU A 193 13.80 -19.22 -28.73
N SER A 194 14.54 -19.77 -27.77
CA SER A 194 15.04 -19.00 -26.64
C SER A 194 16.09 -17.95 -27.05
N SER A 195 16.85 -18.18 -28.12
CA SER A 195 17.85 -17.23 -28.62
C SER A 195 17.22 -16.06 -29.39
N ASP A 196 16.23 -16.32 -30.24
CA ASP A 196 15.50 -15.29 -30.98
C ASP A 196 14.67 -14.42 -30.04
N PHE A 197 14.00 -15.04 -29.06
CA PHE A 197 13.28 -14.31 -28.04
C PHE A 197 14.20 -13.42 -27.20
N ARG A 198 15.33 -13.95 -26.72
CA ARG A 198 16.31 -13.16 -25.96
C ARG A 198 16.90 -12.02 -26.78
N ARG A 199 17.10 -12.22 -28.08
CA ARG A 199 17.53 -11.15 -28.99
C ARG A 199 16.47 -10.06 -29.12
N ALA A 200 15.21 -10.44 -29.36
CA ALA A 200 14.10 -9.48 -29.42
C ALA A 200 13.94 -8.70 -28.11
N CYS A 201 14.07 -9.36 -26.95
CA CYS A 201 14.06 -8.68 -25.65
C CYS A 201 15.21 -7.68 -25.49
N CYS A 202 16.40 -8.03 -25.97
CA CYS A 202 17.55 -7.13 -25.95
C CYS A 202 17.32 -5.89 -26.83
N GLU A 203 16.77 -6.08 -28.03
CA GLU A 203 16.49 -4.99 -28.97
C GLU A 203 15.34 -4.09 -28.50
N LEU A 204 14.30 -4.65 -27.88
CA LEU A 204 13.12 -3.89 -27.42
C LEU A 204 13.32 -3.21 -26.06
N PHE A 205 13.91 -3.93 -25.11
CA PHE A 205 13.98 -3.50 -23.71
C PHE A 205 15.39 -3.12 -23.27
N GLY A 206 16.40 -3.29 -24.13
CA GLY A 206 17.78 -2.89 -23.82
C GLY A 206 18.47 -3.77 -22.79
N TYR A 207 18.02 -5.00 -22.58
CA TYR A 207 18.65 -5.96 -21.67
C TYR A 207 19.00 -7.27 -22.36
N LYS A 208 20.26 -7.66 -22.27
CA LYS A 208 20.73 -9.00 -22.60
C LYS A 208 20.40 -9.93 -21.43
N ILE A 209 19.59 -10.95 -21.70
CA ILE A 209 19.14 -11.92 -20.71
C ILE A 209 19.89 -13.23 -20.88
N VAL A 210 20.56 -13.69 -19.83
CA VAL A 210 21.19 -15.01 -19.74
C VAL A 210 20.46 -15.83 -18.68
N MET A 211 20.26 -17.11 -18.94
CA MET A 211 19.56 -18.04 -18.06
C MET A 211 20.48 -19.21 -17.79
N ASP A 212 20.79 -19.44 -16.52
CA ASP A 212 21.67 -20.50 -16.06
C ASP A 212 20.95 -21.33 -14.99
N GLU A 213 21.07 -22.66 -15.09
CA GLU A 213 20.57 -23.57 -14.06
C GLU A 213 21.65 -23.72 -12.97
N HIS A 214 21.30 -23.35 -11.74
CA HIS A 214 22.17 -23.49 -10.58
C HIS A 214 21.54 -24.43 -9.56
N GLN A 215 22.40 -25.07 -8.76
CA GLN A 215 21.97 -25.78 -7.56
C GLN A 215 22.43 -24.97 -6.35
N ARG A 216 21.49 -24.64 -5.46
CA ARG A 216 21.84 -24.08 -4.15
C ARG A 216 22.62 -25.11 -3.34
N SER A 217 23.32 -24.66 -2.30
CA SER A 217 24.07 -25.51 -1.36
C SER A 217 23.23 -26.58 -0.65
N ASN A 218 21.90 -26.45 -0.69
CA ASN A 218 20.92 -27.41 -0.17
C ASN A 218 20.43 -28.42 -1.22
N GLY A 219 20.96 -28.41 -2.45
CA GLY A 219 20.61 -29.34 -3.53
C GLY A 219 19.33 -29.02 -4.30
N ILE A 220 18.67 -27.89 -4.00
CA ILE A 220 17.45 -27.46 -4.72
C ILE A 220 17.85 -26.80 -6.05
N PRO A 221 17.29 -27.24 -7.20
CA PRO A 221 17.53 -26.59 -8.48
C PRO A 221 16.83 -25.23 -8.51
N VAL A 222 17.58 -24.19 -8.87
CA VAL A 222 17.08 -22.81 -9.03
C VAL A 222 17.52 -22.28 -10.39
N THR A 223 16.65 -21.50 -11.01
CA THR A 223 16.99 -20.85 -12.29
C THR A 223 17.51 -19.46 -11.99
N ARG A 224 18.73 -19.15 -12.43
CA ARG A 224 19.32 -17.82 -12.30
C ARG A 224 19.18 -17.07 -13.61
N PHE A 225 18.74 -15.83 -13.54
CA PHE A 225 18.68 -14.91 -14.66
C PHE A 225 19.68 -13.79 -14.45
N THR A 226 20.50 -13.54 -15.46
CA THR A 226 21.44 -12.42 -15.48
C THR A 226 20.97 -11.42 -16.53
N LEU A 227 20.72 -10.18 -16.12
CA LEU A 227 20.32 -9.07 -16.97
C LEU A 227 21.48 -8.08 -17.05
N GLN A 228 21.98 -7.86 -18.26
CA GLN A 228 23.00 -6.84 -18.53
C GLN A 228 22.40 -5.78 -19.45
N SER A 229 22.48 -4.51 -19.05
CA SER A 229 21.97 -3.42 -19.89
C SER A 229 22.85 -3.24 -21.13
N VAL A 230 22.26 -2.91 -22.28
CA VAL A 230 23.00 -2.50 -23.48
C VAL A 230 23.77 -1.20 -23.29
N TYR A 231 23.43 -0.43 -22.24
CA TYR A 231 24.10 0.81 -21.84
C TYR A 231 25.14 0.61 -20.74
N ALA A 232 25.40 -0.63 -20.31
CA ALA A 232 26.41 -0.94 -19.32
C ALA A 232 27.80 -0.43 -19.73
N GLN A 233 28.54 0.12 -18.78
CA GLN A 233 29.90 0.65 -19.01
C GLN A 233 30.98 -0.42 -18.79
N SER A 234 30.69 -1.45 -18.00
CA SER A 234 31.57 -2.60 -17.76
C SER A 234 30.79 -3.92 -17.74
N ASP A 235 31.51 -5.03 -17.82
CA ASP A 235 30.92 -6.37 -17.73
C ASP A 235 30.43 -6.72 -16.31
N ASP A 236 30.80 -5.91 -15.32
CA ASP A 236 30.39 -6.07 -13.92
C ASP A 236 29.03 -5.43 -13.61
N GLU A 237 28.53 -4.54 -14.49
CA GLU A 237 27.21 -3.91 -14.39
C GLU A 237 26.08 -4.85 -14.83
N LYS A 238 25.91 -5.93 -14.06
CA LYS A 238 24.89 -6.96 -14.29
C LYS A 238 23.98 -7.13 -13.08
N LEU A 239 22.71 -7.32 -13.36
CA LEU A 239 21.69 -7.67 -12.37
C LEU A 239 21.51 -9.17 -12.38
N GLU A 240 21.43 -9.76 -11.20
CA GLU A 240 21.28 -11.21 -11.06
C GLU A 240 20.01 -11.49 -10.25
N PHE A 241 19.21 -12.43 -10.73
CA PHE A 241 17.94 -12.81 -10.13
C PHE A 241 17.88 -14.33 -9.97
N GLU A 242 17.32 -14.80 -8.87
CA GLU A 242 16.92 -16.20 -8.69
C GLU A 242 15.42 -16.34 -8.86
N TYR A 243 15.02 -17.29 -9.69
CA TYR A 243 13.64 -17.72 -9.85
C TYR A 243 13.42 -19.06 -9.15
N GLU A 244 12.42 -19.07 -8.27
CA GLU A 244 12.00 -20.24 -7.51
C GLU A 244 10.47 -20.28 -7.45
N SER A 245 9.87 -21.27 -8.11
CA SER A 245 8.44 -21.61 -8.00
C SER A 245 7.48 -20.41 -8.14
N GLY A 246 7.75 -19.51 -9.08
CA GLY A 246 6.92 -18.32 -9.34
C GLY A 246 7.38 -17.04 -8.60
N SER A 247 8.37 -17.14 -7.71
CA SER A 247 8.97 -15.99 -7.04
C SER A 247 10.33 -15.64 -7.66
N THR A 248 10.56 -14.36 -7.97
CA THR A 248 11.82 -13.85 -8.51
C THR A 248 12.46 -12.92 -7.49
N ASN A 249 13.66 -13.24 -7.04
CA ASN A 249 14.39 -12.46 -6.03
C ASN A 249 15.69 -11.92 -6.62
N ILE A 250 15.98 -10.64 -6.38
CA ILE A 250 17.25 -10.03 -6.78
C ILE A 250 18.38 -10.49 -5.86
N LEU A 251 19.53 -10.82 -6.44
CA LEU A 251 20.74 -11.19 -5.74
C LEU A 251 21.64 -9.97 -5.51
N ALA A 252 22.27 -9.92 -4.34
CA ALA A 252 23.26 -8.92 -4.03
C ALA A 252 24.59 -9.29 -4.70
N ASN A 253 25.15 -8.34 -5.43
CA ASN A 253 26.46 -8.39 -6.07
C ASN A 253 27.13 -7.00 -5.97
N GLU A 254 28.33 -6.84 -6.51
CA GLU A 254 29.07 -5.58 -6.40
C GLU A 254 28.29 -4.40 -7.00
N TYR A 255 27.64 -4.60 -8.15
CA TYR A 255 26.85 -3.57 -8.83
C TYR A 255 25.57 -3.18 -8.06
N THR A 256 24.79 -4.15 -7.59
CA THR A 256 23.56 -3.90 -6.81
C THR A 256 23.84 -3.38 -5.39
N SER A 257 25.08 -3.56 -4.91
CA SER A 257 25.54 -3.00 -3.62
C SER A 257 25.98 -1.54 -3.72
N GLN A 258 26.12 -0.99 -4.93
CA GLN A 258 26.43 0.43 -5.08
C GLN A 258 25.30 1.30 -4.51
N PRO A 259 25.59 2.44 -3.84
CA PRO A 259 24.57 3.23 -3.15
C PRO A 259 23.38 3.65 -4.03
N ASP A 260 23.66 4.06 -5.27
CA ASP A 260 22.64 4.52 -6.22
C ASP A 260 21.69 3.40 -6.63
N ILE A 261 22.24 2.22 -6.91
CA ILE A 261 21.49 1.05 -7.35
C ILE A 261 20.76 0.41 -6.18
N SER A 262 21.43 0.28 -5.02
CA SER A 262 20.86 -0.28 -3.79
C SER A 262 19.61 0.50 -3.37
N ARG A 263 19.64 1.83 -3.42
CA ARG A 263 18.48 2.68 -3.14
C ARG A 263 17.32 2.41 -4.12
N GLN A 264 17.62 2.20 -5.40
CA GLN A 264 16.60 1.86 -6.39
C GLN A 264 16.00 0.47 -6.13
N VAL A 265 16.81 -0.50 -5.75
CA VAL A 265 16.34 -1.84 -5.37
C VAL A 265 15.38 -1.76 -4.17
N ASP A 266 15.72 -0.98 -3.14
CA ASP A 266 14.84 -0.79 -1.99
C ASP A 266 13.48 -0.17 -2.37
N ILE A 267 13.48 0.80 -3.26
CA ILE A 267 12.26 1.49 -3.70
C ILE A 267 11.42 0.61 -4.65
N PHE A 268 12.02 0.17 -5.75
CA PHE A 268 11.29 -0.48 -6.83
C PHE A 268 11.02 -1.96 -6.57
N ILE A 269 11.99 -2.68 -6.00
CA ILE A 269 11.85 -4.12 -5.72
C ILE A 269 11.22 -4.36 -4.36
N ARG A 270 11.76 -3.79 -3.26
CA ARG A 270 11.26 -4.11 -1.92
C ARG A 270 9.95 -3.40 -1.58
N LYS A 271 9.82 -2.11 -1.91
CA LYS A 271 8.62 -1.32 -1.57
C LYS A 271 7.51 -1.43 -2.60
N MET A 272 7.83 -1.43 -3.90
CA MET A 272 6.83 -1.48 -4.98
C MET A 272 6.64 -2.86 -5.62
N ASN A 273 7.48 -3.84 -5.26
CA ASN A 273 7.41 -5.21 -5.79
C ASN A 273 7.36 -5.27 -7.33
N SER A 274 8.14 -4.42 -8.00
CA SER A 274 8.07 -4.24 -9.45
C SER A 274 9.45 -4.22 -10.10
N ILE A 275 9.87 -5.38 -10.61
CA ILE A 275 11.07 -5.53 -11.46
C ILE A 275 10.97 -4.71 -12.75
N PRO A 276 9.80 -4.63 -13.45
CA PRO A 276 9.69 -3.78 -14.62
C PRO A 276 9.91 -2.30 -14.34
N ALA A 277 9.41 -1.78 -13.21
CA ALA A 277 9.63 -0.38 -12.84
C ALA A 277 11.11 -0.10 -12.52
N PHE A 278 11.76 -1.04 -11.82
CA PHE A 278 13.20 -0.97 -11.53
C PHE A 278 14.04 -0.92 -12.81
N THR A 279 13.84 -1.88 -13.71
CA THR A 279 14.63 -2.03 -14.95
C THR A 279 14.36 -0.89 -15.94
N ALA A 280 13.13 -0.39 -16.02
CA ALA A 280 12.82 0.79 -16.83
C ALA A 280 13.53 2.05 -16.31
N ASN A 281 13.49 2.31 -15.00
CA ASN A 281 14.16 3.46 -14.41
C ASN A 281 15.68 3.39 -14.63
N LEU A 282 16.27 2.21 -14.36
CA LEU A 282 17.70 1.98 -14.53
C LEU A 282 18.12 2.16 -15.99
N SER A 283 17.31 1.72 -16.96
CA SER A 283 17.59 1.89 -18.38
C SER A 283 17.68 3.36 -18.78
N VAL A 284 16.75 4.19 -18.30
CA VAL A 284 16.75 5.64 -18.57
C VAL A 284 17.98 6.30 -17.96
N GLU A 285 18.35 5.92 -16.74
CA GLU A 285 19.51 6.49 -16.07
C GLU A 285 20.84 6.08 -16.72
N SER A 286 21.01 4.80 -17.08
CA SER A 286 22.18 4.32 -17.81
C SER A 286 22.27 4.94 -19.20
N PHE A 287 21.15 5.12 -19.90
CA PHE A 287 21.10 5.85 -21.17
C PHE A 287 21.56 7.31 -21.00
N ASN A 288 21.03 8.02 -20.00
CA ASN A 288 21.40 9.41 -19.73
C ASN A 288 22.88 9.53 -19.37
N ARG A 289 23.40 8.63 -18.51
CA ARG A 289 24.84 8.59 -18.19
C ARG A 289 25.70 8.39 -19.43
N ARG A 290 25.29 7.52 -20.36
CA ARG A 290 26.05 7.27 -21.60
C ARG A 290 25.97 8.41 -22.61
N THR A 291 24.85 9.15 -22.63
CA THR A 291 24.61 10.20 -23.63
C THR A 291 25.11 11.58 -23.18
N LEU A 292 25.22 11.81 -21.87
CA LEU A 292 25.69 13.06 -21.27
C LEU A 292 27.18 13.04 -20.86
N SER A 293 27.83 11.87 -20.95
CA SER A 293 29.29 11.73 -20.81
C SER A 293 29.99 11.89 -22.15
#